data_AF-A0A4R4YZC0-F1
#
_entry.id   AF-A0A4R4YZC0-F1
#
_cell.length_a   1.000
_cell.length_b   1.000
_cell.length_c   1.000
_cell.angle_alpha   90.00
_cell.angle_beta   90.00
_cell.angle_gamma   90.00
#
_symmetry.space_group_name_H-M   'P 1'
#
loop_
_entity.id
_entity.type
_entity.pdbx_description
1 polymer ?
#
loop_
_entity_poly.entity_id
_entity_poly.type
_entity_poly.pdbx_seq_one_letter_code
_entity_poly.pdbx_strand_id
1 'polypeptide(L)'
;MDVGVETRSFGELLRRFRGAAQLTQTRLAERSGVGADTIRSLESGRRKSPREVTLQSLADALGLSRAERVTFAAAGADRTSVPHELPADVQDFTGRADEVRRLVYLLAVPGMIAITGPAGAGKTALAVHAARKVAFPAGEVFRRGALGPVVPAAGSLLVLDDVATTKQVPKATKVTIVVTSRQPVCEVATDRQIVLGALPVEDSVRLLHQLAGADRWQSDPAATQEIVELCGGLPTALRRAAARMVGRPSWSPADLRGWLQINRTAGTA
;
A
#
# COMPACT_ATOMS: atom_id res chain seq x y z
N MET A 1 -6.08 -17.53 -31.72
CA MET A 1 -6.09 -18.81 -30.99
C MET A 1 -5.71 -18.49 -29.57
N ASP A 2 -6.72 -18.47 -28.71
CA ASP A 2 -6.61 -18.08 -27.30
C ASP A 2 -6.09 -19.29 -26.52
N VAL A 3 -4.82 -19.27 -26.12
CA VAL A 3 -4.25 -20.34 -25.28
C VAL A 3 -4.65 -20.01 -23.85
N GLY A 4 -5.89 -20.34 -23.51
CA GLY A 4 -6.39 -20.27 -22.14
C GLY A 4 -5.53 -21.16 -21.25
N VAL A 5 -4.64 -20.56 -20.46
CA VAL A 5 -3.96 -21.26 -19.37
C VAL A 5 -5.03 -21.55 -18.32
N GLU A 6 -5.65 -22.73 -18.39
CA GLU A 6 -6.57 -23.20 -17.36
C GLU A 6 -5.86 -23.22 -16.00
N THR A 7 -6.16 -22.21 -15.17
CA THR A 7 -5.72 -22.15 -13.78
C THR A 7 -6.38 -23.29 -12.99
N ARG A 8 -5.69 -24.43 -12.89
CA ARG A 8 -6.14 -25.59 -12.10
C ARG A 8 -6.18 -25.24 -10.61
N SER A 9 -7.21 -25.71 -9.91
CA SER A 9 -7.36 -25.50 -8.47
C SER A 9 -6.32 -26.31 -7.66
N PHE A 10 -6.06 -25.90 -6.41
CA PHE A 10 -5.13 -26.63 -5.54
C PHE A 10 -5.47 -28.12 -5.39
N GLY A 11 -6.76 -28.44 -5.19
CA GLY A 11 -7.21 -29.82 -5.01
C GLY A 11 -6.97 -30.69 -6.24
N GLU A 12 -7.12 -30.12 -7.45
CA GLU A 12 -6.84 -30.80 -8.71
C GLU A 12 -5.34 -31.07 -8.89
N LEU A 13 -4.49 -30.10 -8.56
CA LEU A 13 -3.04 -30.27 -8.60
C LEU A 13 -2.56 -31.30 -7.58
N LEU A 14 -3.08 -31.27 -6.35
CA LEU A 14 -2.79 -32.26 -5.32
C LEU A 14 -3.17 -33.67 -5.79
N ARG A 15 -4.39 -33.85 -6.31
CA ARG A 15 -4.84 -35.15 -6.84
C ARG A 15 -3.98 -35.63 -8.00
N ARG A 16 -3.55 -34.72 -8.88
CA ARG A 16 -2.69 -35.04 -10.03
C ARG A 16 -1.31 -35.49 -9.60
N PHE A 17 -0.62 -34.72 -8.74
CA PHE A 17 0.72 -35.08 -8.27
C PHE A 17 0.70 -36.34 -7.41
N ARG A 18 -0.34 -36.51 -6.58
CA ARG A 18 -0.55 -37.75 -5.84
C ARG A 18 -0.69 -38.96 -6.77
N GLY A 19 -1.47 -38.82 -7.86
CA GLY A 19 -1.64 -39.85 -8.88
C GLY A 19 -0.33 -40.19 -9.61
N ALA A 20 0.44 -39.17 -9.98
CA ALA A 20 1.77 -39.36 -10.60
C ALA A 20 2.77 -40.07 -9.68
N ALA A 21 2.70 -39.79 -8.38
CA ALA A 21 3.49 -40.47 -7.35
C ALA A 21 2.92 -41.85 -6.94
N GLN A 22 1.81 -42.29 -7.55
CA GLN A 22 1.10 -43.54 -7.24
C GLN A 22 0.72 -43.70 -5.75
N LEU A 23 0.45 -42.58 -5.07
CA LEU A 23 0.07 -42.60 -3.66
C LEU A 23 -1.45 -42.64 -3.50
N THR A 24 -1.94 -43.39 -2.53
CA THR A 24 -3.33 -43.24 -2.05
C THR A 24 -3.42 -42.03 -1.10
N GLN A 25 -4.63 -41.55 -0.79
CA GLN A 25 -4.80 -40.48 0.20
C GLN A 25 -4.22 -40.89 1.57
N THR A 26 -4.43 -42.15 1.97
CA THR A 26 -3.88 -42.72 3.21
C THR A 26 -2.35 -42.79 3.20
N ARG A 27 -1.74 -43.24 2.11
CA ARG A 27 -0.27 -43.28 2.00
C ARG A 27 0.36 -41.91 1.97
N LEU A 28 -0.29 -40.92 1.33
CA LEU A 28 0.17 -39.54 1.37
C LEU A 28 0.03 -38.96 2.79
N ALA A 29 -1.03 -39.29 3.52
CA ALA A 29 -1.23 -38.88 4.91
C ALA A 29 -0.10 -39.38 5.81
N GLU A 30 0.21 -40.67 5.73
CA GLU A 30 1.31 -41.30 6.48
C GLU A 30 2.65 -40.62 6.18
N ARG A 31 2.96 -40.38 4.89
CA ARG A 31 4.24 -39.78 4.47
C ARG A 31 4.39 -38.30 4.81
N SER A 32 3.28 -37.54 4.81
CA SER A 32 3.30 -36.10 5.05
C SER A 32 3.03 -35.72 6.50
N GLY A 33 2.56 -36.65 7.34
CA GLY A 33 2.07 -36.35 8.68
C GLY A 33 0.75 -35.56 8.70
N VAL A 34 0.10 -35.38 7.55
CA VAL A 34 -1.19 -34.67 7.41
C VAL A 34 -2.33 -35.68 7.47
N GLY A 35 -3.36 -35.44 8.27
CA GLY A 35 -4.48 -36.38 8.41
C GLY A 35 -5.20 -36.67 7.08
N ALA A 36 -5.60 -37.92 6.85
CA ALA A 36 -6.25 -38.37 5.62
C ALA A 36 -7.53 -37.59 5.28
N ASP A 37 -8.32 -37.20 6.29
CA ASP A 37 -9.50 -36.35 6.07
C ASP A 37 -9.15 -34.92 5.66
N THR A 38 -8.00 -34.41 6.11
CA THR A 38 -7.50 -33.11 5.64
C THR A 38 -7.12 -33.19 4.17
N ILE A 39 -6.40 -34.24 3.76
CA ILE A 39 -6.06 -34.47 2.34
C ILE A 39 -7.33 -34.61 1.50
N ARG A 40 -8.31 -35.40 1.96
CA ARG A 40 -9.61 -35.55 1.27
C ARG A 40 -10.34 -34.21 1.12
N SER A 41 -10.36 -33.39 2.17
CA SER A 41 -11.00 -32.07 2.15
C SER A 41 -10.30 -31.09 1.20
N LEU A 42 -8.97 -31.17 1.10
CA LEU A 42 -8.16 -30.39 0.16
C LEU A 42 -8.39 -30.83 -1.29
N GLU A 43 -8.35 -32.14 -1.58
CA GLU A 43 -8.59 -32.67 -2.93
C GLU A 43 -10.02 -32.41 -3.43
N SER A 44 -11.01 -32.42 -2.53
CA SER A 44 -12.40 -32.10 -2.88
C SER A 44 -12.68 -30.60 -2.98
N GLY A 45 -11.69 -29.74 -2.74
CA GLY A 45 -11.85 -28.28 -2.73
C GLY A 45 -12.72 -27.73 -1.58
N ARG A 46 -13.08 -28.56 -0.58
CA ARG A 46 -13.79 -28.11 0.63
C ARG A 46 -12.90 -27.22 1.50
N ARG A 47 -11.60 -27.51 1.53
CA ARG A 47 -10.56 -26.57 1.96
C ARG A 47 -9.71 -26.20 0.76
N LYS A 48 -9.58 -24.90 0.50
CA LYS A 48 -8.86 -24.38 -0.66
C LYS A 48 -7.44 -23.95 -0.34
N SER A 49 -7.18 -23.63 0.93
CA SER A 49 -5.94 -22.98 1.35
C SER A 49 -5.35 -23.63 2.62
N PRO A 50 -4.44 -24.61 2.48
CA PRO A 50 -3.70 -25.17 3.61
C PRO A 50 -2.62 -24.21 4.13
N ARG A 51 -2.23 -24.38 5.40
CA ARG A 51 -1.11 -23.63 6.01
C ARG A 51 0.20 -23.92 5.28
N GLU A 52 1.13 -22.97 5.30
CA GLU A 52 2.45 -23.08 4.64
C GLU A 52 3.22 -24.34 5.06
N VAL A 53 3.22 -24.67 6.35
CA VAL A 53 3.85 -25.90 6.87
C VAL A 53 3.21 -27.15 6.27
N THR A 54 1.87 -27.18 6.14
CA THR A 54 1.15 -28.30 5.52
C THR A 54 1.47 -28.41 4.02
N LEU A 55 1.58 -27.28 3.32
CA LEU A 55 1.99 -27.25 1.91
C LEU A 55 3.38 -27.83 1.71
N GLN A 56 4.32 -27.44 2.57
CA GLN A 56 5.70 -27.92 2.54
C GLN A 56 5.76 -29.43 2.81
N SER A 57 5.11 -29.91 3.87
CA SER A 57 5.04 -31.34 4.19
C SER A 57 4.42 -32.19 3.08
N LEU A 58 3.38 -31.68 2.39
CA LEU A 58 2.79 -32.36 1.24
C LEU A 58 3.75 -32.37 0.03
N ALA A 59 4.40 -31.25 -0.26
CA ALA A 59 5.37 -31.16 -1.36
C ALA A 59 6.58 -32.09 -1.17
N ASP A 60 7.05 -32.21 0.08
CA ASP A 60 8.13 -33.13 0.46
C ASP A 60 7.69 -34.58 0.30
N ALA A 61 6.50 -34.94 0.82
CA ALA A 61 5.95 -36.29 0.71
C ALA A 61 5.64 -36.70 -0.75
N LEU A 62 5.26 -35.75 -1.60
CA LEU A 62 5.02 -35.96 -3.03
C LEU A 62 6.32 -36.02 -3.86
N GLY A 63 7.46 -35.64 -3.29
CA GLY A 63 8.74 -35.62 -4.00
C GLY A 63 8.81 -34.56 -5.11
N LEU A 64 8.14 -33.42 -4.94
CA LEU A 64 8.04 -32.41 -5.99
C LEU A 64 9.40 -31.76 -6.29
N SER A 65 9.69 -31.54 -7.58
CA SER A 65 10.83 -30.75 -8.04
C SER A 65 10.70 -29.27 -7.67
N ARG A 66 11.79 -28.50 -7.79
CA ARG A 66 11.77 -27.06 -7.50
C ARG A 66 10.74 -26.29 -8.32
N ALA A 67 10.58 -26.62 -9.60
CA ALA A 67 9.59 -25.98 -10.47
C ALA A 67 8.15 -26.33 -10.04
N GLU A 68 7.89 -27.60 -9.75
CA GLU A 68 6.55 -28.06 -9.33
C GLU A 68 6.15 -27.49 -7.96
N ARG A 69 7.11 -27.32 -7.05
CA ARG A 69 6.88 -26.68 -5.75
C ARG A 69 6.36 -25.26 -5.88
N VAL A 70 6.87 -24.49 -6.85
CA VAL A 70 6.39 -23.13 -7.11
C VAL A 70 4.93 -23.16 -7.57
N THR A 71 4.59 -24.02 -8.54
CA THR A 71 3.20 -24.16 -9.02
C THR A 71 2.27 -24.65 -7.92
N PHE A 72 2.70 -25.63 -7.13
CA PHE A 72 1.93 -26.24 -6.05
C PHE A 72 1.66 -25.25 -4.90
N ALA A 73 2.69 -24.50 -4.48
CA ALA A 73 2.55 -23.45 -3.48
C ALA A 73 1.67 -22.30 -3.97
N ALA A 74 1.82 -21.86 -5.22
CA ALA A 74 1.03 -20.77 -5.79
C ALA A 74 -0.47 -21.09 -5.92
N ALA A 75 -0.83 -22.37 -6.02
CA ALA A 75 -2.20 -22.84 -6.06
C ALA A 75 -2.81 -23.02 -4.66
N GLY A 76 -2.01 -23.47 -3.69
CA GLY A 76 -2.45 -23.68 -2.31
C GLY A 76 -2.30 -22.47 -1.40
N ALA A 77 -1.62 -21.42 -1.86
CA ALA A 77 -1.62 -20.12 -1.21
C ALA A 77 -3.05 -19.60 -1.14
N ASP A 78 -3.43 -19.10 0.03
CA ASP A 78 -4.75 -18.52 0.24
C ASP A 78 -4.85 -17.18 -0.50
N ARG A 79 -5.21 -17.22 -1.79
CA ARG A 79 -5.45 -16.01 -2.60
C ARG A 79 -6.64 -15.19 -2.10
N THR A 80 -7.48 -15.76 -1.22
CA THR A 80 -8.58 -15.06 -0.53
C THR A 80 -8.18 -14.47 0.83
N SER A 81 -7.02 -14.84 1.39
CA SER A 81 -6.44 -14.22 2.59
C SER A 81 -5.21 -13.37 2.31
N VAL A 82 -4.82 -13.18 1.04
CA VAL A 82 -3.81 -12.19 0.67
C VAL A 82 -4.37 -10.82 1.05
N PRO A 83 -3.74 -10.09 1.98
CA PRO A 83 -4.27 -8.81 2.42
C PRO A 83 -4.25 -7.80 1.27
N HIS A 84 -5.35 -7.10 1.06
CA HIS A 84 -5.46 -5.96 0.14
C HIS A 84 -6.00 -4.77 0.93
N GLU A 85 -5.20 -4.30 1.89
CA GLU A 85 -5.65 -3.38 2.93
C GLU A 85 -5.18 -1.94 2.69
N LEU A 86 -4.67 -1.64 1.49
CA LEU A 86 -4.32 -0.27 1.14
C LEU A 86 -5.58 0.62 1.12
N PRO A 87 -5.55 1.79 1.78
CA PRO A 87 -6.60 2.78 1.67
C PRO A 87 -6.91 3.13 0.22
N ALA A 88 -8.11 3.64 -0.03
CA ALA A 88 -8.47 4.21 -1.33
C ALA A 88 -7.46 5.30 -1.72
N ASP A 89 -7.20 5.39 -3.02
CA ASP A 89 -6.34 6.45 -3.54
C ASP A 89 -7.04 7.81 -3.46
N VAL A 90 -6.23 8.86 -3.42
CA VAL A 90 -6.68 10.25 -3.36
C VAL A 90 -6.94 10.72 -4.79
N GLN A 91 -8.18 11.14 -5.07
CA GLN A 91 -8.62 11.50 -6.43
C GLN A 91 -7.95 12.77 -6.97
N ASP A 92 -7.68 13.73 -6.09
CA ASP A 92 -7.08 15.04 -6.36
C ASP A 92 -5.55 15.04 -6.14
N PHE A 93 -4.88 13.91 -6.39
CA PHE A 93 -3.43 13.79 -6.23
C PHE A 93 -2.69 14.54 -7.36
N THR A 94 -1.87 15.54 -7.03
CA THR A 94 -1.14 16.38 -8.01
C THR A 94 0.25 16.79 -7.52
N GLY A 95 1.11 17.24 -8.44
CA GLY A 95 2.38 17.91 -8.15
C GLY A 95 3.49 17.04 -7.56
N ARG A 96 3.37 15.71 -7.67
CA ARG A 96 4.30 14.73 -7.07
C ARG A 96 4.81 13.68 -8.04
N ALA A 97 4.87 14.00 -9.32
CA ALA A 97 5.19 13.02 -10.37
C ALA A 97 6.58 12.40 -10.19
N ASP A 98 7.56 13.20 -9.78
CA ASP A 98 8.94 12.75 -9.59
C ASP A 98 9.08 11.88 -8.34
N GLU A 99 8.45 12.26 -7.24
CA GLU A 99 8.43 11.47 -6.01
C GLU A 99 7.70 10.14 -6.21
N VAL A 100 6.60 10.13 -6.99
CA VAL A 100 5.91 8.90 -7.38
C VAL A 100 6.82 8.00 -8.21
N ARG A 101 7.47 8.55 -9.24
CA ARG A 101 8.39 7.77 -10.09
C ARG A 101 9.53 7.17 -9.26
N ARG A 102 10.09 7.97 -8.34
CA ARG A 102 11.15 7.52 -7.44
C ARG A 102 10.68 6.43 -6.50
N LEU A 103 9.50 6.58 -5.89
CA LEU A 103 8.97 5.58 -4.97
C LEU A 103 8.65 4.26 -5.69
N VAL A 104 8.02 4.32 -6.86
CA VAL A 104 7.75 3.12 -7.69
C VAL A 104 9.04 2.38 -8.02
N TYR A 105 10.11 3.10 -8.38
CA TYR A 105 11.42 2.50 -8.61
C TYR A 105 11.97 1.78 -7.36
N LEU A 106 11.87 2.42 -6.18
CA LEU A 106 12.35 1.84 -4.93
C LEU A 106 11.53 0.63 -4.47
N LEU A 107 10.23 0.61 -4.76
CA LEU A 107 9.30 -0.48 -4.41
C LEU A 107 9.62 -1.79 -5.14
N ALA A 108 10.33 -1.75 -6.27
CA ALA A 108 10.67 -2.92 -7.07
C ALA A 108 11.66 -3.87 -6.37
N VAL A 109 12.38 -3.39 -5.35
CA VAL A 109 13.36 -4.18 -4.60
C VAL A 109 12.98 -4.20 -3.11
N PRO A 110 12.87 -5.40 -2.49
CA PRO A 110 12.60 -5.54 -1.07
C PRO A 110 13.56 -4.71 -0.20
N GLY A 111 13.05 -4.20 0.91
CA GLY A 111 13.79 -3.34 1.83
C GLY A 111 12.96 -2.18 2.35
N MET A 112 13.53 -1.47 3.31
CA MET A 112 12.90 -0.32 3.95
C MET A 112 13.05 0.95 3.11
N ILE A 113 11.99 1.74 3.03
CA ILE A 113 11.91 3.04 2.35
C ILE A 113 11.26 4.00 3.33
N ALA A 114 11.82 5.20 3.49
CA ALA A 114 11.24 6.23 4.35
C ALA A 114 10.71 7.40 3.53
N ILE A 115 9.49 7.83 3.82
CA ILE A 115 8.92 9.09 3.35
C ILE A 115 8.82 10.03 4.54
N THR A 116 9.57 11.13 4.52
CA THR A 116 9.63 12.11 5.61
C THR A 116 9.10 13.47 5.14
N GLY A 117 8.78 14.37 6.07
CA GLY A 117 8.28 15.70 5.74
C GLY A 117 7.23 16.24 6.72
N PRO A 118 6.83 17.50 6.60
CA PRO A 118 5.92 18.13 7.55
C PRO A 118 4.53 17.49 7.56
N ALA A 119 3.78 17.75 8.63
CA ALA A 119 2.39 17.35 8.73
C ALA A 119 1.59 17.97 7.58
N GLY A 120 0.74 17.19 6.92
CA GLY A 120 -0.08 17.68 5.81
C GLY A 120 0.58 17.72 4.44
N ALA A 121 1.88 17.41 4.31
CA ALA A 121 2.59 17.37 3.03
C ALA A 121 2.10 16.28 2.04
N GLY A 122 1.34 15.28 2.53
CA GLY A 122 0.79 14.21 1.70
C GLY A 122 1.61 12.91 1.68
N LYS A 123 2.46 12.64 2.69
CA LYS A 123 3.31 11.44 2.75
C LYS A 123 2.53 10.12 2.61
N THR A 124 1.44 9.99 3.36
CA THR A 124 0.54 8.84 3.31
C THR A 124 -0.11 8.70 1.93
N ALA A 125 -0.54 9.81 1.34
CA ALA A 125 -1.11 9.82 0.00
C ALA A 125 -0.08 9.38 -1.05
N LEU A 126 1.16 9.88 -0.97
CA LEU A 126 2.25 9.46 -1.85
C LEU A 126 2.53 7.95 -1.72
N ALA A 127 2.59 7.44 -0.48
CA ALA A 127 2.82 6.02 -0.20
C ALA A 127 1.75 5.14 -0.87
N VAL A 128 0.47 5.45 -0.63
CA VAL A 128 -0.67 4.71 -1.18
C VAL A 128 -0.72 4.84 -2.71
N HIS A 129 -0.55 6.05 -3.24
CA HIS A 129 -0.62 6.32 -4.68
C HIS A 129 0.45 5.56 -5.46
N ALA A 130 1.69 5.53 -4.96
CA ALA A 130 2.77 4.78 -5.59
C ALA A 130 2.61 3.26 -5.40
N ALA A 131 2.19 2.80 -4.22
CA ALA A 131 1.97 1.39 -3.93
C ALA A 131 0.96 0.76 -4.88
N ARG A 132 -0.13 1.49 -5.20
CA ARG A 132 -1.17 1.02 -6.14
C ARG A 132 -0.68 0.84 -7.59
N LYS A 133 0.49 1.37 -7.94
CA LYS A 133 1.11 1.21 -9.28
C LYS A 133 2.01 -0.02 -9.38
N VAL A 134 2.24 -0.73 -8.28
CA VAL A 134 3.12 -1.90 -8.21
C VAL A 134 2.31 -3.09 -7.71
N ALA A 135 2.49 -4.26 -8.33
CA ALA A 135 1.81 -5.47 -7.88
C ALA A 135 2.65 -6.19 -6.81
N PHE A 136 2.02 -6.53 -5.68
CA PHE A 136 2.62 -7.37 -4.63
C PHE A 136 1.87 -8.70 -4.56
N PRO A 137 2.43 -9.80 -5.12
CA PRO A 137 1.73 -11.09 -5.19
C PRO A 137 1.35 -11.68 -3.83
N ALA A 138 2.07 -11.29 -2.76
CA ALA A 138 1.78 -11.71 -1.40
C ALA A 138 0.95 -10.67 -0.60
N GLY A 139 0.43 -9.65 -1.28
CA GLY A 139 -0.51 -8.67 -0.74
C GLY A 139 0.14 -7.40 -0.22
N GLU A 140 -0.73 -6.47 0.16
CA GLU A 140 -0.39 -5.16 0.69
C GLU A 140 -1.15 -4.89 1.99
N VAL A 141 -0.40 -4.48 3.03
CA VAL A 141 -0.94 -4.15 4.35
C VAL A 141 -0.65 -2.68 4.65
N PHE A 142 -1.66 -1.96 5.13
CA PHE A 142 -1.52 -0.59 5.64
C PHE A 142 -1.81 -0.54 7.14
N ARG A 143 -0.92 0.04 7.93
CA ARG A 143 -1.14 0.27 9.36
C ARG A 143 -0.71 1.67 9.72
N ARG A 144 -1.44 2.29 10.64
CA ARG A 144 -1.05 3.55 11.25
C ARG A 144 -0.41 3.28 12.61
N GLY A 145 0.78 3.82 12.84
CA GLY A 145 1.58 3.58 14.03
C GLY A 145 2.31 2.24 13.99
N ALA A 146 2.41 1.58 15.15
CA ALA A 146 3.16 0.33 15.29
C ALA A 146 2.44 -0.84 14.60
N LEU A 147 3.24 -1.77 14.07
CA LEU A 147 2.72 -3.06 13.63
C LEU A 147 2.28 -3.86 14.86
N GLY A 148 1.02 -4.31 14.88
CA GLY A 148 0.58 -5.38 15.78
C GLY A 148 1.24 -6.73 15.42
N PRO A 149 0.70 -7.87 15.90
CA PRO A 149 1.27 -9.20 15.61
C PRO A 149 0.98 -9.68 14.17
N VAL A 150 1.36 -8.89 13.18
CA VAL A 150 1.28 -9.26 11.76
C VAL A 150 2.66 -9.73 11.32
N VAL A 151 2.75 -10.94 10.80
CA VAL A 151 3.97 -11.45 10.15
C VAL A 151 3.80 -11.22 8.65
N PRO A 152 4.50 -10.24 8.04
CA PRO A 152 4.38 -9.98 6.62
C PRO A 152 5.00 -11.13 5.82
N ALA A 153 4.26 -11.60 4.81
CA ALA A 153 4.72 -12.66 3.91
C ALA A 153 5.86 -12.17 3.00
N ALA A 154 6.77 -13.04 2.61
CA ALA A 154 7.81 -12.70 1.65
C ALA A 154 7.19 -12.22 0.32
N GLY A 155 7.67 -11.10 -0.23
CA GLY A 155 7.12 -10.49 -1.44
C GLY A 155 5.86 -9.64 -1.21
N SER A 156 5.50 -9.34 0.05
CA SER A 156 4.41 -8.41 0.39
C SER A 156 4.91 -6.96 0.55
N LEU A 157 3.96 -6.02 0.50
CA LEU A 157 4.16 -4.63 0.89
C LEU A 157 3.57 -4.38 2.29
N LEU A 158 4.35 -3.70 3.12
CA LEU A 158 3.88 -3.13 4.37
C LEU A 158 4.05 -1.61 4.37
N VAL A 159 2.95 -0.87 4.49
CA VAL A 159 2.95 0.58 4.69
C VAL A 159 2.67 0.90 6.16
N LEU A 160 3.65 1.50 6.84
CA LEU A 160 3.55 1.97 8.22
C LEU A 160 3.46 3.50 8.23
N ASP A 161 2.29 4.00 8.58
CA ASP A 161 1.98 5.43 8.56
C ASP A 161 2.18 6.10 9.92
N ASP A 162 2.82 7.27 9.94
CA ASP A 162 3.08 8.09 11.13
C ASP A 162 3.95 7.36 12.19
N VAL A 163 5.00 6.69 11.73
CA VAL A 163 5.97 6.00 12.61
C VAL A 163 6.90 7.03 13.27
N ALA A 164 6.99 6.96 14.59
CA ALA A 164 7.87 7.84 15.36
C ALA A 164 9.29 7.28 15.49
N THR A 165 9.46 5.95 15.46
CA THR A 165 10.75 5.29 15.66
C THR A 165 10.85 3.99 14.88
N THR A 166 12.05 3.66 14.41
CA THR A 166 12.33 2.40 13.71
C THR A 166 12.15 1.15 14.56
N LYS A 167 12.12 1.28 15.89
CA LYS A 167 11.77 0.17 16.80
C LYS A 167 10.38 -0.41 16.52
N GLN A 168 9.49 0.36 15.89
CA GLN A 168 8.14 -0.07 15.51
C GLN A 168 8.10 -0.80 14.17
N VAL A 169 9.23 -0.85 13.45
CA VAL A 169 9.33 -1.41 12.10
C VAL A 169 9.90 -2.83 12.18
N PRO A 170 9.23 -3.84 11.60
CA PRO A 170 9.72 -5.21 11.64
C PRO A 170 11.02 -5.34 10.84
N LYS A 171 11.97 -6.13 11.36
CA LYS A 171 13.16 -6.53 10.62
C LYS A 171 12.81 -7.67 9.67
N ALA A 172 12.48 -7.33 8.42
CA ALA A 172 12.14 -8.29 7.38
C ALA A 172 12.88 -7.95 6.07
N THR A 173 13.71 -8.87 5.58
CA THR A 173 14.59 -8.64 4.41
C THR A 173 13.95 -9.00 3.07
N LYS A 174 12.88 -9.80 3.08
CA LYS A 174 12.14 -10.22 1.88
C LYS A 174 10.80 -9.47 1.70
N VAL A 175 10.61 -8.40 2.45
CA VAL A 175 9.38 -7.59 2.48
C VAL A 175 9.75 -6.17 2.07
N THR A 176 8.90 -5.54 1.29
CA THR A 176 9.03 -4.10 1.00
C THR A 176 8.31 -3.34 2.11
N ILE A 177 9.01 -2.45 2.80
CA ILE A 177 8.43 -1.67 3.91
C ILE A 177 8.52 -0.20 3.57
N VAL A 178 7.38 0.48 3.49
CA VAL A 178 7.30 1.93 3.37
C VAL A 178 6.90 2.51 4.72
N VAL A 179 7.73 3.40 5.25
CA VAL A 179 7.48 4.10 6.50
C VAL A 179 7.20 5.56 6.18
N THR A 180 6.09 6.11 6.66
CA THR A 180 5.89 7.57 6.67
C THR A 180 6.24 8.12 8.06
N SER A 181 6.96 9.23 8.11
CA SER A 181 7.30 9.88 9.38
C SER A 181 7.35 11.40 9.25
N ARG A 182 7.19 12.10 10.36
CA ARG A 182 7.35 13.56 10.43
C ARG A 182 8.81 13.97 10.63
N GLN A 183 9.61 13.06 11.18
CA GLN A 183 11.02 13.29 11.48
C GLN A 183 11.90 12.40 10.58
N PRO A 184 13.18 12.75 10.40
CA PRO A 184 14.15 11.88 9.73
C PRO A 184 14.21 10.51 10.42
N VAL A 185 14.29 9.45 9.62
CA VAL A 185 14.38 8.07 10.10
C VAL A 185 15.82 7.58 9.85
N CYS A 186 16.70 7.75 10.85
CA CYS A 186 18.16 7.63 10.68
C CYS A 186 18.67 6.24 10.25
N GLU A 187 17.89 5.17 10.45
CA GLU A 187 18.32 3.79 10.11
C GLU A 187 18.00 3.37 8.67
N VAL A 188 17.40 4.26 7.86
CA VAL A 188 17.13 4.00 6.44
C VAL A 188 18.25 4.57 5.58
N ALA A 189 18.77 3.79 4.63
CA ALA A 189 19.78 4.25 3.69
C ALA A 189 19.31 5.50 2.93
N THR A 190 20.19 6.50 2.77
CA THR A 190 19.85 7.83 2.24
C THR A 190 19.24 7.77 0.83
N ASP A 191 19.68 6.84 -0.01
CA ASP A 191 19.16 6.63 -1.36
C ASP A 191 17.74 6.03 -1.38
N ARG A 192 17.26 5.52 -0.24
CA ARG A 192 15.91 4.99 -0.02
C ARG A 192 15.04 5.91 0.85
N GLN A 193 15.45 7.17 0.99
CA GLN A 193 14.64 8.20 1.64
C GLN A 193 14.03 9.15 0.61
N ILE A 194 12.77 9.52 0.82
CA ILE A 194 12.05 10.54 0.05
C ILE A 194 11.61 11.63 1.03
N VAL A 195 12.11 12.84 0.83
CA VAL A 195 11.71 14.00 1.63
C VAL A 195 10.61 14.75 0.88
N LEU A 196 9.44 14.85 1.49
CA LEU A 196 8.27 15.49 0.90
C LEU A 196 8.07 16.88 1.48
N GLY A 197 8.21 17.92 0.66
CA GLY A 197 8.03 19.32 1.05
C GLY A 197 6.60 19.85 0.85
N ALA A 198 6.43 21.17 0.86
CA ALA A 198 5.22 21.82 0.35
C ALA A 198 5.03 21.53 -1.15
N LEU A 199 3.80 21.66 -1.65
CA LEU A 199 3.56 21.67 -3.09
C LEU A 199 4.09 22.97 -3.70
N PRO A 200 4.61 22.94 -4.94
CA PRO A 200 4.83 24.15 -5.72
C PRO A 200 3.55 24.99 -5.80
N VAL A 201 3.71 26.31 -5.96
CA VAL A 201 2.57 27.25 -6.02
C VAL A 201 1.61 26.87 -7.16
N GLU A 202 2.14 26.54 -8.34
CA GLU A 202 1.33 26.15 -9.50
C GLU A 202 0.48 24.90 -9.21
N ASP A 203 1.07 23.86 -8.62
CA ASP A 203 0.35 22.64 -8.24
C ASP A 203 -0.65 22.87 -7.11
N SER A 204 -0.35 23.81 -6.21
CA SER A 204 -1.26 24.22 -5.14
C SER A 204 -2.51 24.90 -5.70
N VAL A 205 -2.34 25.82 -6.67
CA VAL A 205 -3.46 26.47 -7.38
C VAL A 205 -4.25 25.43 -8.18
N ARG A 206 -3.57 24.52 -8.88
CA ARG A 206 -4.20 23.42 -9.62
C ARG A 206 -5.08 22.56 -8.71
N LEU A 207 -4.59 22.23 -7.51
CA LEU A 207 -5.35 21.51 -6.49
C LEU A 207 -6.62 22.27 -6.06
N LEU A 208 -6.51 23.58 -5.79
CA LEU A 208 -7.66 24.41 -5.44
C LEU A 208 -8.73 24.43 -6.55
N HIS A 209 -8.30 24.54 -7.81
CA HIS A 209 -9.19 24.49 -8.97
C HIS A 209 -9.95 23.16 -9.06
N GLN A 210 -9.26 22.02 -8.85
CA GLN A 210 -9.89 20.70 -8.87
C GLN A 210 -10.95 20.54 -7.75
N LEU A 211 -10.73 21.16 -6.59
CA LEU A 211 -11.57 20.97 -5.42
C LEU A 211 -12.81 21.88 -5.36
N ALA A 212 -12.72 23.11 -5.89
CA ALA A 212 -13.81 24.09 -5.77
C ALA A 212 -14.17 24.80 -7.08
N GLY A 213 -13.66 24.31 -8.23
CA GLY A 213 -13.88 24.88 -9.55
C GLY A 213 -12.92 26.04 -9.87
N ALA A 214 -12.48 26.14 -11.13
CA ALA A 214 -11.45 27.10 -11.54
C ALA A 214 -11.96 28.56 -11.51
N ASP A 215 -13.19 28.80 -11.94
CA ASP A 215 -13.74 30.15 -12.13
C ASP A 215 -13.65 31.02 -10.87
N ARG A 216 -13.92 30.44 -9.70
CA ARG A 216 -13.90 31.19 -8.43
C ARG A 216 -12.50 31.63 -8.03
N TRP A 217 -11.50 30.76 -8.19
CA TRP A 217 -10.11 31.11 -7.86
C TRP A 217 -9.51 32.07 -8.88
N GLN A 218 -9.91 31.93 -10.15
CA GLN A 218 -9.45 32.81 -11.22
C GLN A 218 -10.03 34.22 -11.14
N SER A 219 -11.15 34.42 -10.42
CA SER A 219 -11.71 35.76 -10.19
C SER A 219 -10.77 36.71 -9.44
N ASP A 220 -9.84 36.16 -8.64
CA ASP A 220 -8.79 36.93 -7.95
C ASP A 220 -7.53 36.05 -7.79
N PRO A 221 -6.63 36.04 -8.79
CA PRO A 221 -5.42 35.22 -8.77
C PRO A 221 -4.43 35.65 -7.69
N ALA A 222 -4.37 36.96 -7.37
CA ALA A 222 -3.48 37.50 -6.36
C ALA A 222 -3.88 37.00 -4.96
N ALA A 223 -5.16 37.12 -4.60
CA ALA A 223 -5.64 36.58 -3.33
C ALA A 223 -5.52 35.04 -3.29
N THR A 224 -5.70 34.35 -4.41
CA THR A 224 -5.49 32.90 -4.49
C THR A 224 -4.05 32.50 -4.17
N GLN A 225 -3.06 33.22 -4.70
CA GLN A 225 -1.65 32.98 -4.39
C GLN A 225 -1.34 33.26 -2.90
N GLU A 226 -1.86 34.36 -2.34
CA GLU A 226 -1.73 34.65 -0.91
C GLU A 226 -2.36 33.55 -0.05
N ILE A 227 -3.50 32.97 -0.46
CA ILE A 227 -4.11 31.82 0.23
C ILE A 227 -3.18 30.60 0.20
N VAL A 228 -2.50 30.33 -0.92
CA VAL A 228 -1.53 29.23 -1.02
C VAL A 228 -0.38 29.43 -0.03
N GLU A 229 0.15 30.64 0.07
CA GLU A 229 1.19 31.01 1.04
C GLU A 229 0.68 30.89 2.49
N LEU A 230 -0.56 31.33 2.76
CA LEU A 230 -1.25 31.14 4.04
C LEU A 230 -1.58 29.66 4.34
N CYS A 231 -1.56 28.78 3.34
CA CYS A 231 -1.65 27.34 3.53
C CYS A 231 -0.26 26.67 3.61
N GLY A 232 0.82 27.43 3.37
CA GLY A 232 2.19 26.92 3.30
C GLY A 232 2.39 25.90 2.17
N GLY A 233 1.55 25.94 1.13
CA GLY A 233 1.54 24.93 0.06
C GLY A 233 1.24 23.51 0.53
N LEU A 234 0.65 23.31 1.73
CA LEU A 234 0.37 21.98 2.26
C LEU A 234 -0.96 21.44 1.71
N PRO A 235 -1.00 20.26 1.04
CA PRO A 235 -2.22 19.69 0.47
C PRO A 235 -3.41 19.64 1.43
N THR A 236 -3.20 19.24 2.69
CA THR A 236 -4.31 19.16 3.66
C THR A 236 -4.83 20.53 4.09
N ALA A 237 -3.99 21.56 4.12
CA ALA A 237 -4.43 22.93 4.40
C ALA A 237 -5.22 23.50 3.22
N LEU A 238 -4.73 23.30 2.00
CA LEU A 238 -5.42 23.69 0.76
C LEU A 238 -6.80 23.03 0.64
N ARG A 239 -6.92 21.74 0.97
CA ARG A 239 -8.22 21.05 1.04
C ARG A 239 -9.20 21.69 2.02
N ARG A 240 -8.72 22.05 3.21
CA ARG A 240 -9.58 22.74 4.20
C ARG A 240 -10.02 24.12 3.70
N ALA A 241 -9.12 24.86 3.05
CA ALA A 241 -9.44 26.15 2.43
C ALA A 241 -10.47 26.00 1.30
N ALA A 242 -10.30 25.01 0.41
CA ALA A 242 -11.23 24.73 -0.67
C ALA A 242 -12.61 24.27 -0.17
N ALA A 243 -12.66 23.33 0.78
CA ALA A 243 -13.92 22.89 1.40
C ALA A 243 -14.69 24.06 2.04
N ARG A 244 -13.94 25.00 2.63
CA ARG A 244 -14.48 26.22 3.22
C ARG A 244 -15.04 27.19 2.18
N MET A 245 -14.39 27.29 1.02
CA MET A 245 -14.86 28.04 -0.15
C MET A 245 -16.14 27.42 -0.72
N VAL A 246 -16.19 26.09 -0.87
CA VAL A 246 -17.37 25.34 -1.36
C VAL A 246 -18.57 25.54 -0.42
N GLY A 247 -18.35 25.45 0.89
CA GLY A 247 -19.41 25.68 1.89
C GLY A 247 -19.91 27.11 1.99
N ARG A 248 -19.32 28.07 1.25
CA ARG A 248 -19.71 29.50 1.25
C ARG A 248 -19.75 30.04 -0.18
N PRO A 249 -20.85 29.82 -0.92
CA PRO A 249 -20.94 30.18 -2.33
C PRO A 249 -20.76 31.68 -2.63
N SER A 250 -21.11 32.56 -1.69
CA SER A 250 -20.98 34.02 -1.84
C SER A 250 -19.58 34.57 -1.58
N TRP A 251 -18.66 33.76 -1.05
CA TRP A 251 -17.31 34.23 -0.71
C TRP A 251 -16.43 34.37 -1.96
N SER A 252 -15.65 35.43 -2.02
CA SER A 252 -14.54 35.59 -2.97
C SER A 252 -13.25 35.00 -2.40
N PRO A 253 -12.20 34.80 -3.22
CA PRO A 253 -10.87 34.49 -2.69
C PRO A 253 -10.40 35.54 -1.67
N ALA A 254 -10.68 36.83 -1.89
CA ALA A 254 -10.34 37.89 -0.94
C ALA A 254 -11.01 37.71 0.43
N ASP A 255 -12.29 37.30 0.48
CA ASP A 255 -13.00 37.01 1.74
C ASP A 255 -12.37 35.83 2.49
N LEU A 256 -12.04 34.76 1.77
CA LEU A 256 -11.39 33.59 2.34
C LEU A 256 -10.00 33.91 2.88
N ARG A 257 -9.21 34.68 2.12
CA ARG A 257 -7.90 35.17 2.56
C ARG A 257 -8.02 35.96 3.85
N GLY A 258 -8.91 36.95 3.90
CA GLY A 258 -9.13 37.76 5.10
C GLY A 258 -9.51 36.90 6.30
N TRP A 259 -10.38 35.90 6.10
CA TRP A 259 -10.71 34.95 7.15
C TRP A 259 -9.51 34.12 7.62
N LEU A 260 -8.68 33.60 6.71
CA LEU A 260 -7.49 32.82 7.04
C LEU A 260 -6.46 33.64 7.83
N GLN A 261 -6.28 34.92 7.49
CA GLN A 261 -5.40 35.83 8.23
C GLN A 261 -5.86 36.01 9.67
N ILE A 262 -7.17 36.23 9.89
CA ILE A 262 -7.75 36.39 11.23
C ILE A 262 -7.65 35.10 12.06
N ASN A 263 -7.84 33.94 11.43
CA ASN A 263 -7.94 32.66 12.16
C ASN A 263 -6.59 31.95 12.33
N ARG A 264 -5.52 32.40 11.66
CA ARG A 264 -4.14 31.95 11.92
C ARG A 264 -3.62 32.49 13.25
N THR A 265 -3.87 33.77 13.54
CA THR A 265 -3.37 34.44 14.76
C THR A 265 -4.04 33.92 16.03
N ALA A 266 -5.29 33.48 15.94
CA ALA A 266 -6.03 32.88 17.06
C ALA A 266 -5.56 31.46 17.46
N GLY A 267 -4.82 30.75 16.60
CA GLY A 267 -4.32 29.38 16.87
C GLY A 267 -2.91 29.31 17.44
N THR A 268 -2.27 30.46 17.69
CA THR A 268 -0.88 30.61 18.16
C THR A 268 -0.78 31.32 19.53
N ALA A 269 -1.92 31.58 20.18
CA ALA A 269 -2.01 32.16 21.52
C ALA A 269 -2.38 31.09 22.56
#